data_AF-A0A1W5ZTM6-F1
#
_entry.id   AF-A0A1W5ZTM6-F1
#
_cell.length_a   1.000
_cell.length_b   1.000
_cell.length_c   1.000
_cell.angle_alpha   90.00
_cell.angle_beta   90.00
_cell.angle_gamma   90.00
#
_symmetry.space_group_name_H-M   'P 1'
#
loop_
_entity.id
_entity.type
_entity.pdbx_description
1 polymer ?
#
loop_
_entity_poly.entity_id
_entity_poly.type
_entity_poly.pdbx_seq_one_letter_code
_entity_poly.pdbx_strand_id
1 'polypeptide(L)'
;MKLVDRTFPLPYYKINKKYQIQSWSQEAEDLFGHQENLLDIFDEDSKSKVENWVNPEVQKASVEIHLKPVNEEDGPLTADLYVFWENDLYAEVMLMMKDSRLIKVTKTMNQLRARLNDTNFELLDEKEKLEEAIEQNNRLSAPFIDLTEDTALVPLFGDITKEKMYAIEEYLLQSSQRDGIDRILFDFTAVGQVERDGIQVFNNMMTSVFYMGPEVVLIGIRPEQAKQLSEMSMLSDIKYINSLQQAIMKYCAN
;
A
#
# COMPACT_ATOMS: atom_id res chain seq x y z
N MET A 1 18.98 -16.61 -58.76
CA MET A 1 18.77 -15.61 -57.71
C MET A 1 19.16 -14.24 -58.23
N LYS A 2 18.34 -13.22 -58.01
CA LYS A 2 18.65 -11.83 -58.34
C LYS A 2 18.27 -10.94 -57.14
N LEU A 3 19.20 -10.11 -56.69
CA LEU A 3 18.90 -8.99 -55.82
C LEU A 3 17.99 -8.03 -56.61
N VAL A 4 16.81 -7.70 -56.09
CA VAL A 4 15.91 -6.75 -56.76
C VAL A 4 16.11 -5.39 -56.10
N ASP A 5 16.60 -4.43 -56.90
CA ASP A 5 16.87 -3.04 -56.51
C ASP A 5 15.57 -2.24 -56.39
N ARG A 6 14.67 -2.70 -55.52
CA ARG A 6 13.55 -1.91 -54.99
C ARG A 6 13.86 -1.71 -53.51
N THR A 7 14.20 -0.48 -53.13
CA THR A 7 14.34 -0.05 -51.74
C THR A 7 13.02 -0.27 -51.02
N PHE A 8 12.88 -1.45 -50.38
CA PHE A 8 11.69 -1.85 -49.66
C PHE A 8 12.06 -1.81 -48.18
N PRO A 9 11.47 -0.93 -47.36
CA PRO A 9 11.96 -0.66 -46.00
C PRO A 9 11.72 -1.80 -44.99
N LEU A 10 11.35 -2.99 -45.48
CA LEU A 10 11.02 -4.17 -44.70
C LEU A 10 11.63 -5.42 -45.37
N PRO A 11 11.97 -6.46 -44.59
CA PRO A 11 12.42 -7.74 -45.13
C PRO A 11 11.36 -8.35 -46.04
N TYR A 12 11.75 -8.56 -47.29
CA TYR A 12 10.87 -9.03 -48.35
C TYR A 12 11.53 -10.18 -49.12
N TYR A 13 10.73 -11.20 -49.44
CA TYR A 13 11.15 -12.35 -50.23
C TYR A 13 10.14 -12.63 -51.34
N LYS A 14 10.63 -13.06 -52.51
CA LYS A 14 9.82 -13.72 -53.54
C LYS A 14 10.18 -15.20 -53.54
N ILE A 15 9.20 -16.07 -53.31
CA ILE A 15 9.41 -17.52 -53.19
C ILE A 15 8.62 -18.28 -54.26
N ASN A 16 8.96 -19.55 -54.47
CA ASN A 16 8.16 -20.48 -55.27
C ASN A 16 7.32 -21.44 -54.41
N LYS A 17 6.54 -22.34 -55.02
CA LYS A 17 5.76 -23.40 -54.34
C LYS A 17 6.56 -24.31 -53.39
N LYS A 18 7.88 -24.36 -53.52
CA LYS A 18 8.78 -25.15 -52.67
C LYS A 18 9.47 -24.29 -51.60
N TYR A 19 8.99 -23.07 -51.37
CA TYR A 19 9.57 -22.09 -50.44
C TYR A 19 10.98 -21.63 -50.80
N GLN A 20 11.47 -21.93 -52.02
CA GLN A 20 12.78 -21.51 -52.48
C GLN A 20 12.77 -20.03 -52.85
N ILE A 21 13.72 -19.29 -52.29
CA ILE A 21 13.83 -17.85 -52.48
C ILE A 21 14.39 -17.54 -53.88
N GLN A 22 13.61 -16.81 -54.66
CA GLN A 22 13.95 -16.36 -56.02
C GLN A 22 14.63 -14.99 -56.02
N SER A 23 14.14 -14.09 -55.16
CA SER A 23 14.68 -12.76 -54.91
C SER A 23 14.36 -12.30 -53.48
N TRP A 24 15.16 -11.37 -52.94
CA TRP A 24 14.98 -10.80 -51.60
C TRP A 24 15.35 -9.29 -51.60
N SER A 25 14.92 -8.56 -50.57
CA SER A 25 15.34 -7.18 -50.30
C SER A 25 16.64 -7.12 -49.48
N GLN A 26 17.32 -5.98 -49.51
CA GLN A 26 18.58 -5.79 -48.77
C GLN A 26 18.37 -5.91 -47.26
N GLU A 27 17.26 -5.38 -46.75
CA GLU A 27 16.83 -5.49 -45.34
C GLU A 27 16.67 -6.95 -44.90
N ALA A 28 16.29 -7.84 -45.82
CA ALA A 28 16.14 -9.26 -45.55
C ALA A 28 17.50 -9.98 -45.44
N GLU A 29 18.46 -9.56 -46.26
CA GLU A 29 19.84 -10.05 -46.22
C GLU A 29 20.57 -9.56 -44.98
N ASP A 30 20.38 -8.29 -44.60
CA ASP A 30 21.01 -7.69 -43.42
C ASP A 30 20.54 -8.38 -42.11
N LEU A 31 19.28 -8.81 -42.03
CA LEU A 31 18.71 -9.43 -40.82
C LEU A 31 18.90 -10.95 -40.73
N PHE A 32 18.77 -11.67 -41.85
CA PHE A 32 18.74 -13.14 -41.85
C PHE A 32 19.87 -13.78 -42.65
N GLY A 33 20.73 -12.98 -43.27
CA GLY A 33 21.75 -13.44 -44.20
C GLY A 33 21.18 -14.00 -45.50
N HIS A 34 22.05 -14.61 -46.30
CA HIS A 34 21.65 -15.27 -47.52
C HIS A 34 21.05 -16.66 -47.22
N GLN A 35 19.76 -16.82 -47.47
CA GLN A 35 19.03 -18.08 -47.28
C GLN A 35 18.51 -18.59 -48.64
N GLU A 36 18.63 -19.90 -48.87
CA GLU A 36 18.07 -20.53 -50.09
C GLU A 36 16.59 -20.86 -49.93
N ASN A 37 16.14 -21.13 -48.70
CA ASN A 37 14.77 -21.50 -48.36
C ASN A 37 14.22 -20.61 -47.26
N LEU A 38 12.97 -20.15 -47.42
CA LEU A 38 12.28 -19.35 -46.42
C LEU A 38 12.10 -20.09 -45.08
N LEU A 39 11.90 -21.41 -45.11
CA LEU A 39 11.67 -22.23 -43.91
C LEU A 39 12.88 -22.29 -42.98
N ASP A 40 14.08 -21.96 -43.46
CA ASP A 40 15.29 -21.99 -42.66
C ASP A 40 15.35 -20.86 -41.63
N ILE A 41 14.56 -19.80 -41.83
CA ILE A 41 14.46 -18.63 -40.95
C ILE A 41 13.59 -18.92 -39.70
N PHE A 42 12.67 -19.88 -39.79
CA PHE A 42 11.67 -20.15 -38.75
C PHE A 42 12.08 -21.28 -37.82
N ASP A 43 11.61 -21.22 -36.58
CA ASP A 43 11.73 -22.35 -35.64
C ASP A 43 10.88 -23.56 -36.10
N GLU A 44 11.14 -24.73 -35.51
CA GLU A 44 10.47 -25.98 -35.92
C GLU A 44 8.94 -25.91 -35.77
N ASP A 45 8.44 -25.26 -34.71
CA ASP A 45 7.00 -25.12 -34.46
C ASP A 45 6.31 -24.21 -35.50
N SER A 46 7.01 -23.21 -36.02
CA SER A 46 6.46 -22.27 -37.01
C SER A 46 6.54 -22.80 -38.43
N LYS A 47 7.47 -23.72 -38.76
CA LYS A 47 7.53 -24.35 -40.09
C LYS A 47 6.22 -25.02 -40.49
N SER A 48 5.63 -25.83 -39.60
CA SER A 48 4.36 -26.50 -39.87
C SER A 48 3.20 -25.52 -40.07
N LYS A 49 3.22 -24.35 -39.42
CA LYS A 49 2.22 -23.29 -39.65
C LYS A 49 2.38 -22.67 -41.03
N VAL A 50 3.63 -22.40 -41.44
CA VAL A 50 3.93 -21.85 -42.76
C VAL A 50 3.52 -22.82 -43.86
N GLU A 51 3.81 -24.11 -43.73
CA GLU A 51 3.41 -25.12 -44.72
C GLU A 51 1.88 -25.20 -44.91
N ASN A 52 1.11 -25.06 -43.83
CA ASN A 52 -0.34 -25.11 -43.88
C ASN A 52 -0.98 -23.86 -44.50
N TRP A 53 -0.46 -22.68 -44.19
CA TRP A 53 -1.11 -21.40 -44.54
C TRP A 53 -0.48 -20.68 -45.73
N VAL A 54 0.78 -20.99 -46.04
CA VAL A 54 1.50 -20.42 -47.18
C VAL A 54 1.44 -21.40 -48.34
N ASN A 55 0.27 -21.45 -48.97
CA ASN A 55 0.01 -22.27 -50.15
C ASN A 55 -0.77 -21.46 -51.21
N PRO A 56 -0.69 -21.83 -52.50
CA PRO A 56 -1.36 -21.10 -53.58
C PRO A 56 -2.90 -21.04 -53.49
N GLU A 57 -3.54 -21.96 -52.74
CA GLU A 57 -4.99 -21.94 -52.55
C GLU A 57 -5.42 -20.76 -51.67
N VAL A 58 -4.53 -20.30 -50.79
CA VAL A 58 -4.71 -19.10 -49.96
C VAL A 58 -3.98 -17.93 -50.59
N GLN A 59 -4.67 -17.18 -51.46
CA GLN A 59 -4.09 -16.05 -52.20
C GLN A 59 -3.42 -15.00 -51.30
N LYS A 60 -3.97 -14.77 -50.10
CA LYS A 60 -3.40 -13.85 -49.10
C LYS A 60 -3.47 -14.46 -47.71
N ALA A 61 -2.34 -14.56 -47.03
CA ALA A 61 -2.23 -15.09 -45.66
C ALA A 61 -1.49 -14.10 -44.75
N SER A 62 -1.83 -14.10 -43.46
CA SER A 62 -1.05 -13.47 -42.40
C SER A 62 -0.91 -14.45 -41.25
N VAL A 63 0.32 -14.74 -40.84
CA VAL A 63 0.64 -15.79 -39.86
C VAL A 63 1.67 -15.26 -38.86
N GLU A 64 1.39 -15.42 -37.57
CA GLU A 64 2.35 -15.16 -36.51
C GLU A 64 3.33 -16.33 -36.39
N ILE A 65 4.63 -16.02 -36.48
CA ILE A 65 5.73 -16.98 -36.55
C ILE A 65 6.82 -16.61 -35.56
N HIS A 66 7.57 -17.62 -35.13
CA HIS A 66 8.78 -17.45 -34.33
C HIS A 66 10.00 -17.68 -35.22
N LEU A 67 10.98 -16.81 -35.04
CA LEU A 67 12.22 -16.81 -35.79
C LEU A 67 13.29 -17.56 -35.02
N LYS A 68 14.17 -18.26 -35.74
CA LYS A 68 15.36 -18.83 -35.12
C LYS A 68 16.24 -17.70 -34.57
N PRO A 69 16.77 -17.85 -33.34
CA PRO A 69 17.70 -16.87 -32.81
C PRO A 69 18.97 -16.85 -33.65
N VAL A 70 19.43 -15.66 -34.04
CA VAL A 70 20.66 -15.48 -34.84
C VAL A 70 21.91 -15.66 -33.96
N ASN A 71 21.81 -15.33 -32.67
CA ASN A 71 22.82 -15.62 -31.63
C ASN A 71 22.19 -16.42 -30.48
N GLU A 72 22.96 -17.30 -29.82
CA GLU A 72 22.48 -18.07 -28.66
C GLU A 72 22.04 -17.20 -27.47
N GLU A 73 22.47 -15.94 -27.40
CA GLU A 73 22.08 -14.98 -26.36
C GLU A 73 20.77 -14.22 -26.67
N ASP A 74 20.31 -14.24 -27.94
CA ASP A 74 19.08 -13.57 -28.34
C ASP A 74 17.86 -14.46 -28.00
N GLY A 75 16.95 -13.93 -27.17
CA GLY A 75 15.69 -14.59 -26.87
C GLY A 75 14.79 -14.79 -28.10
N PRO A 76 13.72 -15.60 -28.02
CA PRO A 76 12.86 -15.86 -29.16
C PRO A 76 12.28 -14.57 -29.74
N LEU A 77 12.47 -14.34 -31.05
CA LEU A 77 11.87 -13.22 -31.77
C LEU A 77 10.58 -13.68 -32.44
N THR A 78 9.51 -12.91 -32.26
CA THR A 78 8.22 -13.15 -32.92
C THR A 78 8.04 -12.15 -34.06
N ALA A 79 7.53 -12.60 -35.19
CA ALA A 79 7.22 -11.76 -36.33
C ALA A 79 5.86 -12.13 -36.94
N ASP A 80 5.23 -11.17 -37.62
CA ASP A 80 4.11 -11.45 -38.49
C ASP A 80 4.61 -11.64 -39.92
N LEU A 81 4.27 -12.79 -40.51
CA LEU A 81 4.52 -13.16 -41.90
C LEU A 81 3.31 -12.83 -42.75
N TYR A 82 3.46 -11.90 -43.69
CA TYR A 82 2.44 -11.58 -44.68
C TYR A 82 2.80 -12.21 -46.01
N VAL A 83 1.89 -12.99 -46.59
CA VAL A 83 2.11 -13.66 -47.87
C VAL A 83 1.00 -13.32 -48.86
N PHE A 84 1.42 -13.09 -50.11
CA PHE A 84 0.53 -12.86 -51.24
C PHE A 84 1.00 -13.68 -52.44
N TRP A 85 0.15 -14.57 -52.97
CA TRP A 85 0.44 -15.31 -54.19
C TRP A 85 0.04 -14.49 -55.41
N GLU A 86 1.02 -14.09 -56.21
CA GLU A 86 0.80 -13.36 -57.48
C GLU A 86 0.19 -14.29 -58.54
N ASN A 87 0.57 -15.56 -58.48
CA ASN A 87 0.06 -16.66 -59.29
C ASN A 87 0.39 -17.98 -58.58
N ASP A 88 0.02 -19.10 -59.18
CA ASP A 88 0.32 -20.41 -58.61
C ASP A 88 1.83 -20.63 -58.43
N LEU A 89 2.70 -20.01 -59.21
CA LEU A 89 4.12 -20.31 -59.21
C LEU A 89 4.92 -19.51 -58.17
N TYR A 90 4.51 -18.28 -57.87
CA TYR A 90 5.28 -17.35 -57.05
C TYR A 90 4.45 -16.64 -55.98
N ALA A 91 5.04 -16.52 -54.80
CA ALA A 91 4.50 -15.73 -53.70
C ALA A 91 5.45 -14.61 -53.32
N GLU A 92 4.88 -13.49 -52.92
CA GLU A 92 5.54 -12.38 -52.27
C GLU A 92 5.33 -12.47 -50.76
N VAL A 93 6.41 -12.32 -50.00
CA VAL A 93 6.45 -12.54 -48.56
C VAL A 93 7.10 -11.36 -47.89
N MET A 94 6.51 -10.88 -46.81
CA MET A 94 7.02 -9.76 -46.01
C MET A 94 7.01 -10.11 -44.53
N LEU A 95 8.07 -9.76 -43.81
CA LEU A 95 8.18 -9.98 -42.37
C LEU A 95 8.14 -8.68 -41.58
N MET A 96 7.36 -8.69 -40.50
CA MET A 96 7.20 -7.58 -39.56
C MET A 96 7.56 -8.06 -38.15
N MET A 97 8.69 -7.59 -37.61
CA MET A 97 9.15 -7.96 -36.27
C MET A 97 8.23 -7.37 -35.19
N LYS A 98 7.80 -8.18 -34.21
CA LYS A 98 7.08 -7.69 -33.03
C LYS A 98 8.07 -7.37 -31.91
N ASP A 99 8.01 -6.15 -31.40
CA ASP A 99 8.83 -5.74 -30.26
C ASP A 99 8.29 -6.35 -28.96
N SER A 100 8.95 -7.41 -28.47
CA SER A 100 8.61 -8.12 -27.24
C SER A 100 8.91 -7.31 -25.95
N ARG A 101 9.61 -6.17 -26.04
CA ARG A 101 9.95 -5.32 -24.88
C ARG A 101 8.72 -4.64 -24.27
N LEU A 102 7.76 -4.24 -25.10
CA LEU A 102 6.54 -3.58 -24.63
C LEU A 102 5.68 -4.54 -23.78
N ILE A 103 5.57 -5.80 -24.19
CA ILE A 103 4.82 -6.83 -23.45
C ILE A 103 5.46 -7.08 -22.08
N LYS A 104 6.80 -7.17 -22.02
CA LYS A 104 7.53 -7.38 -20.77
C LYS A 104 7.36 -6.21 -19.80
N VAL A 105 7.43 -4.97 -20.29
CA VAL A 105 7.22 -3.77 -19.47
C VAL A 105 5.80 -3.73 -18.92
N THR A 106 4.78 -3.98 -19.74
CA THR A 106 3.39 -4.01 -19.27
C THR A 106 3.16 -5.10 -18.22
N LYS A 107 3.74 -6.29 -18.39
CA LYS A 107 3.64 -7.38 -17.42
C LYS A 107 4.29 -7.01 -16.08
N THR A 108 5.51 -6.46 -16.11
CA THR A 108 6.20 -6.00 -14.90
C THR A 108 5.42 -4.88 -14.21
N MET A 109 4.88 -3.93 -14.97
CA MET A 109 4.08 -2.83 -14.41
C MET A 109 2.81 -3.34 -13.71
N ASN A 110 2.14 -4.33 -14.30
CA ASN A 110 0.97 -4.96 -13.68
C ASN A 110 1.34 -5.74 -12.41
N GLN A 111 2.47 -6.43 -12.39
CA GLN A 111 2.96 -7.13 -11.19
C GLN A 111 3.32 -6.16 -10.06
N LEU A 112 3.98 -5.05 -10.38
CA LEU A 112 4.29 -4.00 -9.39
C LEU A 112 3.02 -3.36 -8.84
N ARG A 113 2.03 -3.09 -9.69
CA ARG A 113 0.71 -2.58 -9.26
C ARG A 113 0.01 -3.54 -8.31
N ALA A 114 0.00 -4.84 -8.63
CA ALA A 114 -0.60 -5.85 -7.75
C ALA A 114 0.10 -5.88 -6.39
N ARG A 115 1.44 -5.96 -6.38
CA ARG A 115 2.22 -5.96 -5.14
C ARG A 115 2.03 -4.68 -4.31
N LEU A 116 1.99 -3.51 -4.95
CA LEU A 116 1.74 -2.24 -4.26
C LEU A 116 0.35 -2.23 -3.61
N ASN A 117 -0.67 -2.75 -4.29
CA ASN A 117 -2.00 -2.85 -3.72
C ASN A 117 -2.02 -3.81 -2.52
N ASP A 118 -1.41 -4.98 -2.65
CA ASP A 118 -1.34 -5.96 -1.56
C ASP A 118 -0.63 -5.37 -0.33
N THR A 119 0.52 -4.72 -0.52
CA THR A 119 1.24 -4.04 0.58
C THR A 119 0.43 -2.88 1.17
N ASN A 120 -0.30 -2.12 0.36
CA ASN A 120 -1.18 -1.07 0.87
C ASN A 120 -2.30 -1.65 1.75
N PHE A 121 -2.88 -2.79 1.38
CA PHE A 121 -3.88 -3.46 2.21
C PHE A 121 -3.28 -3.95 3.54
N GLU A 122 -2.09 -4.55 3.52
CA GLU A 122 -1.38 -4.97 4.73
C GLU A 122 -1.08 -3.77 5.66
N LEU A 123 -0.59 -2.66 5.10
CA LEU A 123 -0.31 -1.45 5.88
C LEU A 123 -1.56 -0.82 6.50
N LEU A 124 -2.71 -0.90 5.82
CA LEU A 124 -3.98 -0.41 6.35
C LEU A 124 -4.43 -1.25 7.56
N ASP A 125 -4.36 -2.58 7.46
CA ASP A 125 -4.70 -3.49 8.56
C ASP A 125 -3.76 -3.32 9.77
N GLU A 126 -2.45 -3.15 9.53
CA GLU A 126 -1.49 -2.91 10.61
C GLU A 126 -1.72 -1.55 11.28
N LYS A 127 -2.08 -0.52 10.50
CA LYS A 127 -2.44 0.79 11.02
C LYS A 127 -3.69 0.72 11.92
N GLU A 128 -4.74 0.03 11.49
CA GLU A 128 -5.98 -0.11 12.27
C GLU A 128 -5.71 -0.80 13.62
N LYS A 129 -4.95 -1.89 13.63
CA LYS A 129 -4.52 -2.58 14.87
C LYS A 129 -3.72 -1.67 15.79
N LEU A 130 -2.87 -0.82 15.24
CA LEU A 130 -2.07 0.13 16.02
C LEU A 130 -2.98 1.20 16.65
N GLU A 131 -3.94 1.73 15.90
CA GLU A 131 -4.92 2.71 16.40
C GLU A 131 -5.75 2.10 17.55
N GLU A 132 -6.25 0.88 17.40
CA GLU A 132 -6.97 0.16 18.47
C GLU A 132 -6.07 -0.06 19.70
N ALA A 133 -4.83 -0.49 19.51
CA ALA A 133 -3.89 -0.70 20.61
C ALA A 133 -3.57 0.59 21.36
N ILE A 134 -3.44 1.71 20.65
CA ILE A 134 -3.26 3.05 21.25
C ILE A 134 -4.49 3.45 22.05
N GLU A 135 -5.69 3.23 21.51
CA GLU A 135 -6.94 3.53 22.22
C GLU A 135 -7.08 2.71 23.51
N GLN A 136 -6.83 1.40 23.45
CA GLN A 136 -6.85 0.54 24.63
C GLN A 136 -5.81 0.97 25.67
N ASN A 137 -4.59 1.31 25.23
CA ASN A 137 -3.54 1.81 26.12
C ASN A 137 -3.96 3.12 26.80
N ASN A 138 -4.55 4.06 26.05
CA ASN A 138 -5.06 5.29 26.62
C ASN A 138 -6.15 5.03 27.67
N ARG A 139 -7.07 4.09 27.44
CA ARG A 139 -8.10 3.71 28.44
C ARG A 139 -7.48 3.12 29.70
N LEU A 140 -6.47 2.26 29.57
CA LEU A 140 -5.74 1.68 30.71
C LEU A 140 -4.87 2.70 31.46
N SER A 141 -4.60 3.86 30.86
CA SER A 141 -3.79 4.91 31.48
C SER A 141 -4.53 5.76 32.53
N ALA A 142 -5.85 5.60 32.65
CA ALA A 142 -6.69 6.26 33.66
C ALA A 142 -7.82 5.34 34.15
N PRO A 143 -7.50 4.22 34.83
CA PRO A 143 -8.51 3.32 35.36
C PRO A 143 -9.33 4.00 36.45
N PHE A 144 -10.62 3.68 36.54
CA PHE A 144 -11.48 4.14 37.64
C PHE A 144 -11.51 3.07 38.73
N ILE A 145 -10.95 3.37 39.91
CA ILE A 145 -10.76 2.41 41.01
C ILE A 145 -11.55 2.88 42.24
N ASP A 146 -12.55 2.11 42.66
CA ASP A 146 -13.30 2.40 43.88
C ASP A 146 -12.43 2.09 45.11
N LEU A 147 -12.16 3.08 45.96
CA LEU A 147 -11.38 2.92 47.19
C LEU A 147 -12.29 2.62 48.40
N THR A 148 -13.42 3.30 48.46
CA THR A 148 -14.49 3.15 49.47
C THR A 148 -15.85 3.28 48.77
N GLU A 149 -16.95 3.15 49.52
CA GLU A 149 -18.30 3.35 48.97
C GLU A 149 -18.52 4.77 48.45
N ASP A 150 -17.79 5.76 48.98
CA ASP A 150 -17.93 7.19 48.66
C ASP A 150 -16.74 7.82 47.91
N THR A 151 -15.63 7.09 47.75
CA THR A 151 -14.38 7.64 47.20
C THR A 151 -13.81 6.74 46.11
N ALA A 152 -13.53 7.34 44.95
CA ALA A 152 -12.84 6.71 43.82
C ALA A 152 -11.47 7.34 43.56
N LEU A 153 -10.57 6.57 42.94
CA LEU A 153 -9.23 6.95 42.51
C LEU A 153 -9.07 6.77 41.00
N VAL A 154 -8.54 7.79 40.35
CA VAL A 154 -8.19 7.83 38.94
C VAL A 154 -6.70 8.17 38.81
N PRO A 155 -5.81 7.17 38.73
CA PRO A 155 -4.39 7.43 38.52
C PRO A 155 -4.12 7.73 37.05
N LEU A 156 -3.43 8.84 36.78
CA LEU A 156 -3.06 9.27 35.43
C LEU A 156 -1.60 8.90 35.15
N PHE A 157 -1.37 8.04 34.15
CA PHE A 157 -0.03 7.53 33.83
C PHE A 157 0.56 8.10 32.54
N GLY A 158 1.76 8.67 32.57
CA GLY A 158 2.44 9.21 31.38
C GLY A 158 1.99 10.63 31.03
N ASP A 159 2.21 11.04 29.78
CA ASP A 159 1.97 12.43 29.36
C ASP A 159 0.46 12.73 29.27
N ILE A 160 0.09 13.99 29.50
CA ILE A 160 -1.28 14.49 29.35
C ILE A 160 -1.38 15.19 27.99
N THR A 161 -1.83 14.45 26.99
CA THR A 161 -2.10 14.95 25.64
C THR A 161 -3.61 15.09 25.40
N LYS A 162 -3.98 15.83 24.36
CA LYS A 162 -5.38 16.03 23.97
C LYS A 162 -6.08 14.70 23.64
N GLU A 163 -5.45 13.86 22.84
CA GLU A 163 -6.00 12.58 22.36
C GLU A 163 -6.25 11.64 23.53
N LYS A 164 -5.33 11.59 24.48
CA LYS A 164 -5.45 10.74 25.66
C LYS A 164 -6.59 11.18 26.57
N MET A 165 -6.75 12.48 26.80
CA MET A 165 -7.84 13.00 27.64
C MET A 165 -9.20 12.73 27.01
N TYR A 166 -9.35 12.89 25.69
CA TYR A 166 -10.59 12.50 25.00
C TYR A 166 -10.89 11.00 25.10
N ALA A 167 -9.87 10.14 24.97
CA ALA A 167 -10.04 8.70 25.03
C ALA A 167 -10.54 8.20 26.40
N ILE A 168 -10.28 8.95 27.49
CA ILE A 168 -10.71 8.59 28.85
C ILE A 168 -11.94 9.38 29.33
N GLU A 169 -12.29 10.50 28.69
CA GLU A 169 -13.33 11.42 29.14
C GLU A 169 -14.69 10.74 29.30
N GLU A 170 -15.18 10.07 28.24
CA GLU A 170 -16.49 9.42 28.28
C GLU A 170 -16.54 8.31 29.35
N TYR A 171 -15.48 7.50 29.44
CA TYR A 171 -15.39 6.42 30.42
C TYR A 171 -15.40 6.93 31.86
N LEU A 172 -14.65 8.00 32.15
CA LEU A 172 -14.58 8.58 33.49
C LEU A 172 -15.88 9.28 33.88
N LEU A 173 -16.51 10.02 32.96
CA LEU A 173 -17.82 10.66 33.19
C LEU A 173 -18.94 9.63 33.42
N GLN A 174 -18.93 8.51 32.70
CA GLN A 174 -19.87 7.43 32.95
C GLN A 174 -19.61 6.74 34.29
N SER A 175 -18.34 6.52 34.63
CA SER A 175 -17.96 5.87 35.89
C SER A 175 -18.27 6.75 37.11
N SER A 176 -18.17 8.08 36.98
CA SER A 176 -18.51 9.02 38.06
C SER A 176 -20.00 9.17 38.34
N GLN A 177 -20.90 8.65 37.48
CA GLN A 177 -22.35 8.66 37.73
C GLN A 177 -22.82 7.51 38.63
N ARG A 178 -21.95 6.59 39.01
CA ARG A 178 -22.35 5.46 39.85
C ARG A 178 -22.83 5.96 41.21
N ASP A 179 -23.97 5.40 41.64
CA ASP A 179 -24.57 5.70 42.93
C ASP A 179 -23.55 5.50 44.06
N GLY A 180 -23.37 6.52 44.90
CA GLY A 180 -22.53 6.47 46.10
C GLY A 180 -21.23 7.26 46.01
N ILE A 181 -20.70 7.55 44.83
CA ILE A 181 -19.42 8.27 44.72
C ILE A 181 -19.59 9.77 45.00
N ASP A 182 -19.15 10.21 46.18
CA ASP A 182 -19.16 11.62 46.59
C ASP A 182 -17.81 12.32 46.35
N ARG A 183 -16.72 11.55 46.12
CA ARG A 183 -15.38 12.08 45.93
C ARG A 183 -14.58 11.31 44.88
N ILE A 184 -13.84 12.05 44.05
CA ILE A 184 -12.92 11.50 43.05
C ILE A 184 -11.52 12.09 43.24
N LEU A 185 -10.56 11.19 43.40
CA LEU A 185 -9.14 11.49 43.56
C LEU A 185 -8.43 11.29 42.22
N PHE A 186 -7.89 12.34 41.61
CA PHE A 186 -7.05 12.22 40.43
C PHE A 186 -5.57 12.25 40.84
N ASP A 187 -4.85 11.17 40.57
CA ASP A 187 -3.43 11.03 40.95
C ASP A 187 -2.50 11.37 39.78
N PHE A 188 -1.78 12.48 39.94
CA PHE A 188 -0.79 13.01 38.99
C PHE A 188 0.64 12.53 39.26
N THR A 189 0.86 11.69 40.26
CA THR A 189 2.21 11.26 40.67
C THR A 189 3.01 10.66 39.50
N ALA A 190 2.35 9.90 38.63
CA ALA A 190 2.95 9.26 37.45
C ALA A 190 2.76 10.04 36.14
N VAL A 191 2.32 11.30 36.19
CA VAL A 191 2.16 12.13 35.00
C VAL A 191 3.52 12.65 34.53
N GLY A 192 3.78 12.63 33.23
CA GLY A 192 4.99 13.16 32.62
C GLY A 192 4.86 14.63 32.23
N GLN A 193 5.02 14.89 30.93
CA GLN A 193 4.75 16.18 30.31
C GLN A 193 3.25 16.44 30.20
N VAL A 194 2.89 17.72 30.23
CA VAL A 194 1.51 18.17 30.22
C VAL A 194 1.36 19.18 29.08
N GLU A 195 0.56 18.81 28.08
CA GLU A 195 0.23 19.67 26.95
C GLU A 195 -0.91 20.62 27.31
N ARG A 196 -0.88 21.82 26.73
CA ARG A 196 -1.88 22.85 26.97
C ARG A 196 -3.28 22.37 26.56
N ASP A 197 -3.40 21.77 25.39
CA ASP A 197 -4.68 21.26 24.89
C ASP A 197 -5.20 20.09 25.74
N GLY A 198 -4.30 19.22 26.20
CA GLY A 198 -4.65 18.14 27.13
C GLY A 198 -5.24 18.66 28.45
N ILE A 199 -4.63 19.69 29.04
CA ILE A 199 -5.18 20.33 30.24
C ILE A 199 -6.54 20.96 30.00
N GLN A 200 -6.77 21.58 28.85
CA GLN A 200 -8.09 22.14 28.56
C GLN A 200 -9.19 21.08 28.56
N VAL A 201 -8.94 19.91 27.94
CA VAL A 201 -9.89 18.79 27.94
C VAL A 201 -10.06 18.24 29.35
N PHE A 202 -8.96 18.03 30.08
CA PHE A 202 -8.99 17.57 31.46
C PHE A 202 -9.82 18.48 32.38
N ASN A 203 -9.68 19.81 32.23
CA ASN A 203 -10.44 20.80 33.00
C ASN A 203 -11.93 20.74 32.71
N ASN A 204 -12.30 20.60 31.44
CA ASN A 204 -13.70 20.48 31.04
C ASN A 204 -14.31 19.22 31.65
N MET A 205 -13.57 18.09 31.59
CA MET A 205 -13.99 16.83 32.20
C MET A 205 -14.17 16.96 33.72
N MET A 206 -13.18 17.50 34.44
CA MET A 206 -13.29 17.75 35.88
C MET A 206 -14.46 18.67 36.23
N THR A 207 -14.72 19.67 35.40
CA THR A 207 -15.85 20.60 35.59
C THR A 207 -17.19 19.89 35.44
N SER A 208 -17.31 19.01 34.43
CA SER A 208 -18.49 18.15 34.27
C SER A 208 -18.68 17.26 35.49
N VAL A 209 -17.63 16.58 35.95
CA VAL A 209 -17.67 15.76 37.18
C VAL A 209 -18.12 16.59 38.39
N PHE A 210 -17.55 17.77 38.59
CA PHE A 210 -17.92 18.65 39.70
C PHE A 210 -19.40 19.04 39.65
N TYR A 211 -19.93 19.38 38.47
CA TYR A 211 -21.35 19.70 38.31
C TYR A 211 -22.28 18.50 38.51
N MET A 212 -21.77 17.27 38.39
CA MET A 212 -22.53 16.05 38.66
C MET A 212 -22.64 15.75 40.16
N GLY A 213 -21.89 16.45 41.02
CA GLY A 213 -21.96 16.33 42.48
C GLY A 213 -20.67 15.92 43.17
N PRO A 214 -19.83 15.01 42.61
CA PRO A 214 -18.62 14.58 43.27
C PRO A 214 -17.60 15.69 43.52
N GLU A 215 -16.99 15.67 44.70
CA GLU A 215 -15.83 16.49 45.04
C GLU A 215 -14.59 16.01 44.28
N VAL A 216 -13.91 16.93 43.59
CA VAL A 216 -12.69 16.63 42.84
C VAL A 216 -11.45 17.00 43.65
N VAL A 217 -10.52 16.05 43.80
CA VAL A 217 -9.23 16.26 44.49
C VAL A 217 -8.07 15.86 43.58
N LEU A 218 -7.09 16.75 43.40
CA LEU A 218 -5.84 16.49 42.70
C LEU A 218 -4.75 16.07 43.68
N ILE A 219 -4.03 15.00 43.34
CA ILE A 219 -2.95 14.42 44.17
C ILE A 219 -1.64 14.45 43.39
N GLY A 220 -0.52 14.74 44.06
CA GLY A 220 0.80 14.44 43.48
C GLY A 220 1.28 15.42 42.41
N ILE A 221 0.70 16.62 42.34
CA ILE A 221 1.08 17.65 41.38
C ILE A 221 2.50 18.14 41.67
N ARG A 222 3.40 18.02 40.68
CA ARG A 222 4.78 18.50 40.77
C ARG A 222 4.87 20.02 40.49
N PRO A 223 5.89 20.73 41.00
CA PRO A 223 6.00 22.19 40.84
C PRO A 223 5.92 22.69 39.40
N GLU A 224 6.53 21.95 38.46
CA GLU A 224 6.50 22.27 37.03
C GLU A 224 5.09 22.15 36.44
N GLN A 225 4.33 21.14 36.86
CA GLN A 225 2.94 20.94 36.46
C GLN A 225 2.03 22.01 37.08
N ALA A 226 2.25 22.34 38.35
CA ALA A 226 1.50 23.37 39.06
C ALA A 226 1.55 24.73 38.34
N LYS A 227 2.71 25.09 37.79
CA LYS A 227 2.86 26.32 37.00
C LYS A 227 1.96 26.29 35.76
N GLN A 228 1.97 25.20 35.01
CA GLN A 228 1.15 25.05 33.81
C GLN A 228 -0.36 25.08 34.14
N LEU A 229 -0.76 24.41 35.21
CA LEU A 229 -2.15 24.39 35.68
C LEU A 229 -2.63 25.77 36.15
N SER A 230 -1.74 26.55 36.78
CA SER A 230 -2.06 27.91 37.27
C SER A 230 -2.36 28.92 36.16
N GLU A 231 -1.75 28.75 35.00
CA GLU A 231 -1.93 29.63 33.83
C GLU A 231 -3.27 29.40 33.12
N MET A 232 -3.98 28.30 33.42
CA MET A 232 -5.17 27.84 32.69
C MET A 232 -6.49 27.98 33.46
N SER A 233 -6.50 28.76 34.55
CA SER A 233 -7.70 29.06 35.36
C SER A 233 -8.53 27.82 35.71
N MET A 234 -7.96 26.95 36.54
CA MET A 234 -8.67 25.83 37.16
C MET A 234 -9.85 26.32 38.00
N LEU A 235 -10.84 25.44 38.22
CA LEU A 235 -11.93 25.70 39.18
C LEU A 235 -11.34 26.01 40.56
N SER A 236 -11.84 27.09 41.18
CA SER A 236 -11.38 27.56 42.49
C SER A 236 -11.61 26.56 43.63
N ASP A 237 -12.55 25.63 43.45
CA ASP A 237 -12.99 24.68 44.49
C ASP A 237 -12.29 23.31 44.42
N ILE A 238 -11.32 23.13 43.52
CA ILE A 238 -10.51 21.90 43.46
C ILE A 238 -9.56 21.86 44.67
N LYS A 239 -9.56 20.75 45.41
CA LYS A 239 -8.60 20.52 46.50
C LYS A 239 -7.33 19.87 45.98
N TYR A 240 -6.20 20.24 46.57
CA TYR A 240 -4.89 19.69 46.22
C TYR A 240 -4.27 18.99 47.43
N ILE A 241 -3.71 17.80 47.21
CA ILE A 241 -2.97 17.01 48.21
C ILE A 241 -1.63 16.58 47.62
N ASN A 242 -0.59 16.56 48.46
CA ASN A 242 0.77 16.29 48.00
C ASN A 242 0.98 14.81 47.63
N SER A 243 0.42 13.86 48.37
CA SER A 243 0.63 12.43 48.11
C SER A 243 -0.62 11.58 48.25
N LEU A 244 -0.64 10.45 47.53
CA LEU A 244 -1.72 9.47 47.61
C LEU A 244 -1.91 8.95 49.03
N GLN A 245 -0.82 8.71 49.76
CA GLN A 245 -0.87 8.30 51.17
C GLN A 245 -1.65 9.30 52.02
N GLN A 246 -1.41 10.61 51.86
CA GLN A 246 -2.15 11.65 52.59
C GLN A 246 -3.62 11.69 52.19
N ALA A 247 -3.94 11.47 50.91
CA ALA A 247 -5.32 11.46 50.45
C ALA A 247 -6.10 10.25 50.99
N ILE A 248 -5.48 9.07 51.01
CA ILE A 248 -6.07 7.85 51.60
C ILE A 248 -6.30 8.04 53.10
N MET A 249 -5.31 8.53 53.85
CA MET A 249 -5.50 8.86 55.28
C MET A 249 -6.57 9.96 55.47
N LYS A 250 -6.64 10.89 54.52
CA LYS A 250 -7.66 11.93 54.33
C LYS A 250 -9.10 11.41 54.40
N TYR A 251 -9.36 10.54 53.44
CA TYR A 251 -10.68 10.35 52.88
C TYR A 251 -11.16 8.90 52.95
N CYS A 252 -10.26 7.96 53.21
CA CYS A 252 -10.57 6.54 53.31
C CYS A 252 -10.33 5.97 54.72
N ALA A 253 -9.78 6.76 55.65
CA ALA A 253 -9.63 6.36 57.04
C ALA A 253 -10.88 6.75 57.82
N ASN A 254 -11.58 5.74 58.36
CA ASN A 254 -12.63 5.91 59.37
C ASN A 254 -12.05 6.39 60.70
#